data_AF-A0A942XTQ5-F1
#
_entry.id   AF-A0A942XTQ5-F1
#
_cell.length_a   1.000
_cell.length_b   1.000
_cell.length_c   1.000
_cell.angle_alpha   90.00
_cell.angle_beta   90.00
_cell.angle_gamma   90.00
#
_symmetry.space_group_name_H-M   'P 1'
#
loop_
_entity.id
_entity.type
_entity.pdbx_description
1 polymer ?
#
loop_
_entity_poly.entity_id
_entity_poly.type
_entity_poly.pdbx_seq_one_letter_code
_entity_poly.pdbx_strand_id
1 'polypeptide(L)'
;MKKVLASLTLLLTVWAAGAQEHTSMNNRQADGYRGIWFTIGQARSAYGAKYSGGLGTYTMKHIPMAVYAPQADKTFFVYGGTPSEDRKYLLCMAGCYDHKTGMLRRPVVVFDKGVDGVCDPHDDPTIQIDRDGYVWVFVAGRANKRPGIRYRSTKPYDISEFEYVNESIMAYPQVHYHPEKGFFLFFTRYDGVRQLFCQTSPDGREWSGYRQIASIIDEGETKSGHYQFTNLCGDKLMCCFNRHINGDVDTRTNIYYIQSEDWGRTWTTIDGKPVELPITRSKNPALVHDYRAEQRNCYIKDINFGTDGQPVILYLTSDNHLTGPDGGIRRWHTVRWNGSKWVYSEITTSTHCYDSGSLWIDRNDVWTVIAPTDAGPQYWGTGGEMVMWRSRDKGLTWERVRTLTHDSPRNHGYARRPLNADKKFYAFWADGNPDSLSISYLYFCNDKGDVFRMPYSMNAQWQKPEPVPGGKPRN
;
A
#
# COMPACT_ATOMS: atom_id res chain seq x y z
N MET A 1 40.30 -60.03 41.84
CA MET A 1 39.88 -60.35 40.45
C MET A 1 39.21 -59.13 39.84
N LYS A 2 39.48 -58.91 38.55
CA LYS A 2 39.44 -57.63 37.81
C LYS A 2 38.10 -56.87 37.89
N LYS A 3 38.16 -55.58 38.28
CA LYS A 3 37.10 -54.60 38.01
C LYS A 3 37.28 -54.07 36.59
N VAL A 4 36.28 -54.26 35.74
CA VAL A 4 36.23 -53.73 34.38
C VAL A 4 35.74 -52.29 34.47
N LEU A 5 36.61 -51.33 34.14
CA LEU A 5 36.26 -49.93 33.91
C LEU A 5 35.78 -49.82 32.45
N ALA A 6 34.49 -49.61 32.24
CA ALA A 6 33.95 -49.30 30.92
C ALA A 6 34.02 -47.77 30.73
N SER A 7 34.95 -47.33 29.89
CA SER A 7 35.05 -45.95 29.42
C SER A 7 33.88 -45.64 28.49
N LEU A 8 32.93 -44.82 28.92
CA LEU A 8 31.88 -44.28 28.07
C LEU A 8 32.40 -43.03 27.35
N THR A 9 32.90 -43.21 26.13
CA THR A 9 33.25 -42.09 25.25
C THR A 9 31.95 -41.57 24.62
N LEU A 10 31.42 -40.47 25.16
CA LEU A 10 30.27 -39.77 24.61
C LEU A 10 30.71 -39.04 23.32
N LEU A 11 30.48 -39.66 22.16
CA LEU A 11 30.57 -38.99 20.86
C LEU A 11 29.42 -38.00 20.73
N LEU A 12 29.68 -36.74 21.08
CA LEU A 12 28.86 -35.59 20.70
C LEU A 12 28.93 -35.45 19.16
N THR A 13 28.03 -36.12 18.45
CA THR A 13 27.72 -35.79 17.08
C THR A 13 26.89 -34.50 17.11
N VAL A 14 27.59 -33.36 17.02
CA VAL A 14 26.95 -32.08 16.69
C VAL A 14 26.36 -32.25 15.30
N TRP A 15 25.07 -32.55 15.23
CA TRP A 15 24.28 -32.28 14.04
C TRP A 15 24.29 -30.76 13.85
N ALA A 16 25.28 -30.26 13.12
CA ALA A 16 25.16 -28.99 12.44
C ALA A 16 24.05 -29.19 11.40
N ALA A 17 22.80 -28.99 11.81
CA ALA A 17 21.72 -28.72 10.87
C ALA A 17 22.21 -27.51 10.07
N GLY A 18 22.59 -27.77 8.81
CA GLY A 18 23.20 -26.77 7.95
C GLY A 18 22.32 -25.54 7.92
N ALA A 19 22.83 -24.43 8.46
CA ALA A 19 22.41 -23.12 8.02
C ALA A 19 22.84 -23.04 6.55
N GLN A 20 21.96 -23.48 5.66
CA GLN A 20 22.15 -23.30 4.23
C GLN A 20 22.35 -21.80 4.02
N GLU A 21 23.55 -21.41 3.58
CA GLU A 21 23.85 -20.01 3.27
C GLU A 21 22.72 -19.48 2.38
N HIS A 22 21.96 -18.51 2.90
CA HIS A 22 20.87 -17.90 2.15
C HIS A 22 21.50 -17.08 1.03
N THR A 23 21.61 -17.70 -0.14
CA THR A 23 22.08 -17.01 -1.33
C THR A 23 21.00 -16.03 -1.78
N SER A 24 21.34 -14.75 -1.82
CA SER A 24 20.43 -13.68 -2.24
C SER A 24 19.73 -14.03 -3.55
N MET A 25 18.43 -13.73 -3.61
CA MET A 25 17.62 -13.90 -4.81
C MET A 25 17.53 -12.64 -5.69
N ASN A 26 18.29 -11.58 -5.42
CA ASN A 26 18.28 -10.36 -6.25
C ASN A 26 18.46 -10.68 -7.75
N ASN A 27 17.64 -10.03 -8.59
CA ASN A 27 17.56 -10.23 -10.04
C ASN A 27 17.26 -11.67 -10.51
N ARG A 28 16.82 -12.56 -9.61
CA ARG A 28 16.35 -13.90 -10.00
C ARG A 28 14.87 -13.87 -10.34
N GLN A 29 14.50 -14.66 -11.35
CA GLN A 29 13.10 -14.97 -11.60
C GLN A 29 12.58 -15.87 -10.48
N ALA A 30 11.40 -15.56 -9.96
CA ALA A 30 10.70 -16.47 -9.07
C ALA A 30 9.76 -17.40 -9.86
N ASP A 31 9.40 -18.51 -9.23
CA ASP A 31 8.59 -19.55 -9.87
C ASP A 31 7.13 -19.15 -10.07
N GLY A 32 6.67 -18.03 -9.53
CA GLY A 32 5.29 -17.55 -9.68
C GLY A 32 4.95 -16.39 -8.75
N TYR A 33 3.66 -16.03 -8.74
CA TYR A 33 3.14 -14.88 -8.00
C TYR A 33 2.68 -15.30 -6.60
N ARG A 34 3.54 -15.08 -5.60
CA ARG A 34 3.31 -15.46 -4.19
C ARG A 34 3.33 -14.21 -3.31
N GLY A 35 2.23 -13.88 -2.65
CA GLY A 35 2.17 -12.77 -1.70
C GLY A 35 2.80 -13.13 -0.36
N ILE A 36 3.39 -12.15 0.33
CA ILE A 36 3.85 -12.37 1.70
C ILE A 36 2.66 -12.45 2.67
N TRP A 37 2.72 -13.40 3.61
CA TRP A 37 1.84 -13.42 4.78
C TRP A 37 2.54 -12.76 5.98
N PHE A 38 1.82 -11.93 6.72
CA PHE A 38 2.36 -11.23 7.89
C PHE A 38 1.33 -11.08 9.00
N THR A 39 1.81 -10.95 10.24
CA THR A 39 1.03 -10.46 11.38
C THR A 39 1.85 -9.41 12.13
N ILE A 40 1.22 -8.31 12.53
CA ILE A 40 1.91 -7.26 13.27
C ILE A 40 2.34 -7.70 14.67
N GLY A 41 1.72 -8.75 15.22
CA GLY A 41 2.03 -9.28 16.56
C GLY A 41 1.65 -8.36 17.73
N GLN A 42 1.27 -7.10 17.46
CA GLN A 42 0.84 -6.09 18.42
C GLN A 42 -0.68 -6.10 18.60
N ALA A 43 -1.15 -5.73 19.80
CA ALA A 43 -2.55 -5.53 20.18
C ALA A 43 -3.49 -6.66 19.69
N ARG A 44 -3.75 -7.64 20.56
CA ARG A 44 -4.67 -8.74 20.29
C ARG A 44 -5.95 -8.55 21.09
N SER A 45 -7.08 -8.65 20.42
CA SER A 45 -8.37 -8.88 21.09
C SER A 45 -8.65 -10.39 21.13
N ALA A 46 -9.79 -10.78 21.69
CA ALA A 46 -10.31 -12.14 21.56
C ALA A 46 -10.60 -12.55 20.09
N TYR A 47 -10.65 -11.59 19.17
CA TYR A 47 -10.99 -11.76 17.76
C TYR A 47 -9.78 -11.69 16.82
N GLY A 48 -8.56 -11.73 17.36
CA GLY A 48 -7.33 -11.80 16.58
C GLY A 48 -6.44 -10.57 16.68
N ALA A 49 -5.47 -10.49 15.78
CA ALA A 49 -4.49 -9.40 15.74
C ALA A 49 -5.10 -8.11 15.19
N LYS A 50 -4.50 -6.98 15.58
CA LYS A 50 -4.79 -5.65 15.02
C LYS A 50 -4.75 -5.60 13.48
N TYR A 51 -3.83 -6.34 12.86
CA TYR A 51 -3.93 -6.73 11.46
C TYR A 51 -2.97 -7.89 11.13
N SER A 52 -3.38 -8.71 10.18
CA SER A 52 -2.65 -9.87 9.68
C SER A 52 -3.27 -10.38 8.37
N GLY A 53 -2.61 -11.34 7.73
CA GLY A 53 -3.09 -11.98 6.51
C GLY A 53 -2.10 -11.82 5.36
N GLY A 54 -2.61 -11.89 4.14
CA GLY A 54 -1.83 -11.67 2.93
C GLY A 54 -1.61 -10.20 2.69
N LEU A 55 -0.37 -9.75 2.87
CA LEU A 55 0.01 -8.35 2.85
C LEU A 55 0.94 -8.02 1.68
N GLY A 56 0.85 -8.75 0.56
CA GLY A 56 1.70 -8.46 -0.61
C GLY A 56 1.43 -7.12 -1.30
N THR A 57 0.24 -6.54 -1.13
CA THR A 57 -0.09 -5.18 -1.61
C THR A 57 -0.18 -4.16 -0.48
N TYR A 58 0.39 -4.50 0.68
CA TYR A 58 0.45 -3.62 1.83
C TYR A 58 1.53 -2.55 1.64
N THR A 59 1.44 -1.37 2.22
CA THR A 59 0.27 -0.73 2.82
C THR A 59 -0.26 0.33 1.84
N MET A 60 -1.46 0.88 2.06
CA MET A 60 -2.02 1.95 1.22
C MET A 60 -1.15 3.23 1.13
N LYS A 61 -0.12 3.36 1.98
CA LYS A 61 0.87 4.46 1.91
C LYS A 61 2.03 4.23 0.94
N HIS A 62 2.13 3.06 0.29
CA HIS A 62 3.04 2.80 -0.83
C HIS A 62 2.36 3.25 -2.12
N ILE A 63 2.78 4.35 -2.76
CA ILE A 63 2.09 4.90 -3.95
C ILE A 63 3.09 5.23 -5.07
N PRO A 64 2.84 4.83 -6.33
CA PRO A 64 1.94 3.77 -6.75
C PRO A 64 2.62 2.39 -6.58
N MET A 65 1.82 1.33 -6.60
CA MET A 65 2.31 -0.06 -6.67
C MET A 65 2.13 -0.68 -8.07
N ALA A 66 1.50 0.03 -9.00
CA ALA A 66 1.40 -0.37 -10.40
C ALA A 66 1.32 0.86 -11.30
N VAL A 67 1.89 0.77 -12.51
CA VAL A 67 1.85 1.80 -13.55
C VAL A 67 1.54 1.13 -14.89
N TYR A 68 0.52 1.60 -15.59
CA TYR A 68 0.29 1.26 -16.99
C TYR A 68 1.12 2.18 -17.89
N ALA A 69 1.84 1.57 -18.84
CA ALA A 69 2.63 2.25 -19.85
C ALA A 69 2.00 2.04 -21.24
N PRO A 70 1.26 3.03 -21.77
CA PRO A 70 0.64 2.95 -23.09
C PRO A 70 1.65 2.65 -24.22
N GLN A 71 2.87 3.16 -24.11
CA GLN A 71 3.93 3.01 -25.12
C GLN A 71 4.34 1.54 -25.30
N ALA A 72 4.29 0.75 -24.23
CA ALA A 72 4.60 -0.68 -24.25
C ALA A 72 3.34 -1.57 -24.28
N ASP A 73 2.16 -0.98 -24.04
CA ASP A 73 0.88 -1.64 -23.77
C ASP A 73 1.01 -2.70 -22.67
N LYS A 74 1.65 -2.30 -21.56
CA LYS A 74 1.96 -3.17 -20.42
C LYS A 74 1.65 -2.47 -19.11
N THR A 75 1.16 -3.23 -18.13
CA THR A 75 1.14 -2.80 -16.72
C THR A 75 2.32 -3.41 -16.00
N PHE A 76 3.13 -2.57 -15.38
CA PHE A 76 4.21 -2.96 -14.48
C PHE A 76 3.75 -2.76 -13.05
N PHE A 77 4.04 -3.71 -12.17
CA PHE A 77 3.57 -3.66 -10.78
C PHE A 77 4.57 -4.29 -9.83
N VAL A 78 4.47 -3.95 -8.56
CA VAL A 78 5.32 -4.49 -7.50
C VAL A 78 4.48 -4.98 -6.32
N TYR A 79 5.05 -5.88 -5.54
CA TYR A 79 4.40 -6.47 -4.37
C TYR A 79 5.44 -7.03 -3.39
N GLY A 80 5.04 -7.17 -2.13
CA GLY A 80 5.74 -7.98 -1.13
C GLY A 80 5.48 -9.46 -1.36
N GLY A 81 6.53 -10.22 -1.64
CA GLY A 81 6.47 -11.65 -1.91
C GLY A 81 7.22 -12.50 -0.89
N THR A 82 7.16 -13.81 -1.11
CA THR A 82 7.85 -14.85 -0.32
C THR A 82 8.43 -15.91 -1.25
N PRO A 83 9.56 -16.57 -0.92
CA PRO A 83 10.08 -17.68 -1.72
C PRO A 83 9.12 -18.88 -1.80
N SER A 84 8.31 -19.15 -0.76
CA SER A 84 7.44 -20.32 -0.67
C SER A 84 6.32 -20.10 0.35
N GLU A 85 5.33 -21.00 0.37
CA GLU A 85 4.14 -20.89 1.24
C GLU A 85 4.44 -20.93 2.75
N ASP A 86 5.53 -21.57 3.14
CA ASP A 86 5.94 -21.83 4.53
C ASP A 86 7.00 -20.85 5.04
N ARG A 87 7.55 -20.01 4.16
CA ARG A 87 8.57 -19.01 4.48
C ARG A 87 7.93 -17.63 4.63
N LYS A 88 8.50 -16.82 5.53
CA LYS A 88 7.93 -15.52 5.91
C LYS A 88 8.83 -14.33 5.63
N TYR A 89 10.00 -14.51 5.02
CA TYR A 89 10.87 -13.37 4.75
C TYR A 89 10.43 -12.63 3.48
N LEU A 90 10.68 -11.33 3.44
CA LEU A 90 10.16 -10.43 2.42
C LEU A 90 11.03 -10.45 1.17
N LEU A 91 10.38 -10.60 0.03
CA LEU A 91 10.93 -10.30 -1.28
C LEU A 91 10.24 -9.07 -1.85
N CYS A 92 11.00 -8.09 -2.33
CA CYS A 92 10.47 -6.98 -3.10
C CYS A 92 10.40 -7.42 -4.56
N MET A 93 9.19 -7.69 -5.06
CA MET A 93 8.97 -8.34 -6.35
C MET A 93 8.50 -7.34 -7.41
N ALA A 94 8.87 -7.56 -8.67
CA ALA A 94 8.32 -6.89 -9.84
C ALA A 94 7.59 -7.88 -10.76
N GLY A 95 6.41 -7.49 -11.23
CA GLY A 95 5.57 -8.21 -12.18
C GLY A 95 5.22 -7.37 -13.41
N CYS A 96 4.77 -8.05 -14.46
CA CYS A 96 4.39 -7.41 -15.73
C CYS A 96 3.21 -8.14 -16.36
N TYR A 97 2.16 -7.39 -16.69
CA TYR A 97 1.03 -7.83 -17.48
C TYR A 97 1.10 -7.21 -18.87
N ASP A 98 1.09 -8.05 -19.91
CA ASP A 98 1.05 -7.62 -21.30
C ASP A 98 -0.40 -7.58 -21.80
N HIS A 99 -0.89 -6.39 -22.14
CA HIS A 99 -2.27 -6.17 -22.54
C HIS A 99 -2.57 -6.69 -23.95
N LYS A 100 -1.54 -6.88 -24.79
CA LYS A 100 -1.70 -7.43 -26.14
C LYS A 100 -2.02 -8.91 -26.09
N THR A 101 -1.26 -9.65 -25.28
CA THR A 101 -1.38 -11.12 -25.17
C THR A 101 -2.31 -11.56 -24.04
N GLY A 102 -2.58 -10.67 -23.07
CA GLY A 102 -3.31 -10.98 -21.85
C GLY A 102 -2.54 -11.90 -20.90
N MET A 103 -1.21 -11.90 -20.98
CA MET A 103 -0.33 -12.79 -20.20
C MET A 103 0.45 -12.04 -19.13
N LEU A 104 0.76 -12.76 -18.05
CA LEU A 104 1.69 -12.34 -17.01
C LEU A 104 3.08 -12.92 -17.30
N ARG A 105 4.12 -12.10 -17.18
CA ARG A 105 5.52 -12.55 -17.19
C ARG A 105 5.88 -13.21 -15.87
N ARG A 106 6.86 -14.12 -15.82
CA ARG A 106 7.47 -14.56 -14.56
C ARG A 106 7.99 -13.34 -13.77
N PRO A 107 7.66 -13.25 -12.47
CA PRO A 107 8.08 -12.12 -11.66
C PRO A 107 9.57 -12.20 -11.33
N VAL A 108 10.17 -11.05 -11.04
CA VAL A 108 11.60 -10.90 -10.71
C VAL A 108 11.72 -10.35 -9.30
N VAL A 109 12.65 -10.91 -8.53
CA VAL A 109 13.03 -10.40 -7.21
C VAL A 109 13.93 -9.17 -7.44
N VAL A 110 13.42 -7.98 -7.17
CA VAL A 110 14.21 -6.74 -7.24
C VAL A 110 15.17 -6.68 -6.07
N PHE A 111 14.68 -7.02 -4.88
CA PHE A 111 15.49 -7.05 -3.67
C PHE A 111 15.00 -8.09 -2.67
N ASP A 112 15.90 -8.95 -2.21
CA ASP A 112 15.69 -9.97 -1.21
C ASP A 112 16.00 -9.40 0.19
N LYS A 113 14.98 -8.93 0.89
CA LYS A 113 15.09 -8.44 2.27
C LYS A 113 15.34 -9.58 3.26
N GLY A 114 15.19 -10.84 2.84
CA GLY A 114 15.43 -12.02 3.65
C GLY A 114 16.89 -12.23 4.03
N VAL A 115 17.83 -11.69 3.25
CA VAL A 115 19.26 -11.75 3.58
C VAL A 115 19.58 -11.07 4.92
N ASP A 116 18.74 -10.09 5.31
CA ASP A 116 18.80 -9.38 6.59
C ASP A 116 17.76 -9.89 7.61
N GLY A 117 17.13 -11.04 7.33
CA GLY A 117 16.09 -11.63 8.18
C GLY A 117 14.78 -10.82 8.25
N VAL A 118 14.53 -9.92 7.30
CA VAL A 118 13.35 -9.05 7.32
C VAL A 118 12.14 -9.74 6.70
N CYS A 119 11.01 -9.73 7.44
CA CYS A 119 9.73 -10.36 7.09
C CYS A 119 8.56 -9.36 7.04
N ASP A 120 8.88 -8.08 6.89
CA ASP A 120 8.02 -6.99 7.33
C ASP A 120 7.52 -6.16 6.14
N PRO A 121 6.25 -6.27 5.74
CA PRO A 121 5.74 -5.65 4.52
C PRO A 121 5.62 -4.12 4.61
N HIS A 122 5.98 -3.51 5.74
CA HIS A 122 6.24 -2.06 5.76
C HIS A 122 7.44 -1.68 4.88
N ASP A 123 8.29 -2.64 4.52
CA ASP A 123 9.40 -2.51 3.59
C ASP A 123 8.98 -2.85 2.12
N ASP A 124 7.69 -3.07 1.85
CA ASP A 124 7.20 -3.34 0.49
C ASP A 124 7.57 -2.22 -0.50
N PRO A 125 7.81 -2.56 -1.78
CA PRO A 125 8.26 -1.59 -2.79
C PRO A 125 7.13 -0.72 -3.36
N THR A 126 7.53 0.40 -3.97
CA THR A 126 6.73 1.17 -4.95
C THR A 126 7.43 1.20 -6.31
N ILE A 127 6.68 1.57 -7.35
CA ILE A 127 7.15 1.55 -8.74
C ILE A 127 6.82 2.86 -9.45
N GLN A 128 7.67 3.28 -10.38
CA GLN A 128 7.40 4.40 -11.28
C GLN A 128 8.08 4.18 -12.63
N ILE A 129 7.67 4.91 -13.67
CA ILE A 129 8.31 4.85 -15.00
C ILE A 129 8.72 6.27 -15.40
N ASP A 130 9.96 6.42 -15.86
CA ASP A 130 10.46 7.72 -16.34
C ASP A 130 10.14 7.98 -17.82
N ARG A 131 10.51 9.17 -18.31
CA ARG A 131 10.26 9.62 -19.69
C ARG A 131 10.90 8.71 -20.75
N ASP A 132 12.00 8.05 -20.40
CA ASP A 132 12.76 7.17 -21.30
C ASP A 132 12.27 5.71 -21.22
N GLY A 133 11.25 5.46 -20.40
CA GLY A 133 10.59 4.17 -20.23
C GLY A 133 11.27 3.24 -19.23
N TYR A 134 12.30 3.69 -18.50
CA TYR A 134 12.92 2.87 -17.47
C TYR A 134 11.97 2.67 -16.29
N VAL A 135 11.94 1.44 -15.79
CA VAL A 135 11.12 1.05 -14.64
C VAL A 135 11.94 1.28 -13.38
N TRP A 136 11.46 2.14 -12.50
CA TRP A 136 12.09 2.45 -11.22
C TRP A 136 11.35 1.75 -10.09
N VAL A 137 12.10 1.15 -9.16
CA VAL A 137 11.56 0.49 -7.97
C VAL A 137 12.17 1.11 -6.73
N PHE A 138 11.33 1.55 -5.81
CA PHE A 138 11.71 2.18 -4.55
C PHE A 138 11.33 1.23 -3.43
N VAL A 139 12.31 0.45 -2.98
CA VAL A 139 12.18 -0.46 -1.84
C VAL A 139 12.14 0.36 -0.56
N ALA A 140 11.07 0.21 0.22
CA ALA A 140 10.91 0.97 1.45
C ALA A 140 11.92 0.55 2.53
N GLY A 141 12.29 1.51 3.36
CA GLY A 141 13.01 1.31 4.61
C GLY A 141 12.08 1.40 5.81
N ARG A 142 12.63 1.21 7.02
CA ARG A 142 11.84 1.32 8.26
C ARG A 142 12.64 1.84 9.44
N ALA A 143 11.95 2.60 10.28
CA ALA A 143 12.40 3.08 11.59
C ALA A 143 13.74 3.85 11.56
N ASN A 144 14.11 4.43 10.41
CA ASN A 144 15.41 5.03 10.14
C ASN A 144 16.62 4.10 10.40
N LYS A 145 16.38 2.80 10.65
CA LYS A 145 17.41 1.78 10.89
C LYS A 145 17.74 1.02 9.61
N ARG A 146 16.72 0.78 8.79
CA ARG A 146 16.86 0.21 7.45
C ARG A 146 16.68 1.33 6.43
N PRO A 147 17.66 1.58 5.55
CA PRO A 147 17.46 2.54 4.47
C PRO A 147 16.42 2.02 3.49
N GLY A 148 15.79 2.94 2.77
CA GLY A 148 15.11 2.59 1.53
C GLY A 148 16.11 2.61 0.38
N ILE A 149 15.87 1.80 -0.64
CA ILE A 149 16.79 1.57 -1.74
C ILE A 149 16.09 1.84 -3.07
N ARG A 150 16.76 2.53 -4.00
CA ARG A 150 16.26 2.78 -5.36
C ARG A 150 16.96 1.88 -6.36
N TYR A 151 16.16 1.25 -7.21
CA TYR A 151 16.57 0.42 -8.32
C TYR A 151 15.98 0.97 -9.61
N ARG A 152 16.67 0.73 -10.72
CA ARG A 152 16.20 1.04 -12.08
C ARG A 152 16.37 -0.18 -12.96
N SER A 153 15.44 -0.43 -13.88
CA SER A 153 15.61 -1.49 -14.87
C SER A 153 16.82 -1.21 -15.76
N THR A 154 17.48 -2.24 -16.27
CA THR A 154 18.61 -2.06 -17.20
C THR A 154 18.16 -1.71 -18.61
N LYS A 155 16.87 -1.90 -18.93
CA LYS A 155 16.24 -1.58 -20.22
C LYS A 155 14.87 -0.91 -20.02
N PRO A 156 14.45 -0.02 -20.95
CA PRO A 156 13.09 0.52 -20.94
C PRO A 156 12.02 -0.58 -21.04
N TYR A 157 10.94 -0.42 -20.27
CA TYR A 157 9.76 -1.30 -20.29
C TYR A 157 10.08 -2.80 -20.09
N ASP A 158 11.12 -3.09 -19.32
CA ASP A 158 11.57 -4.44 -18.98
C ASP A 158 11.77 -4.56 -17.46
N ILE A 159 11.42 -5.72 -16.92
CA ILE A 159 11.60 -6.08 -15.51
C ILE A 159 12.61 -7.22 -15.33
N SER A 160 13.33 -7.61 -16.38
CA SER A 160 14.23 -8.76 -16.37
C SER A 160 15.37 -8.61 -15.37
N GLU A 161 15.83 -7.38 -15.18
CA GLU A 161 17.00 -7.05 -14.39
C GLU A 161 16.93 -5.59 -13.94
N PHE A 162 17.36 -5.36 -12.71
CA PHE A 162 17.45 -4.06 -12.08
C PHE A 162 18.85 -3.81 -11.56
N GLU A 163 19.32 -2.58 -11.69
CA GLU A 163 20.58 -2.11 -11.10
C GLU A 163 20.30 -1.24 -9.88
N TYR A 164 21.17 -1.35 -8.87
CA TYR A 164 21.17 -0.45 -7.73
C TYR A 164 21.51 0.97 -8.18
N VAL A 165 20.81 1.97 -7.66
CA VAL A 165 21.09 3.39 -7.94
C VAL A 165 21.66 4.10 -6.73
N ASN A 166 20.88 4.18 -5.64
CA ASN A 166 21.26 4.81 -4.39
C ASN A 166 20.32 4.38 -3.25
N GLU A 167 20.58 4.89 -2.05
CA GLU A 167 19.75 4.69 -0.86
C GLU A 167 19.49 6.00 -0.10
N SER A 168 18.38 6.04 0.63
CA SER A 168 18.04 7.15 1.52
C SER A 168 17.04 6.69 2.59
N ILE A 169 16.84 7.48 3.63
CA ILE A 169 15.77 7.19 4.59
C ILE A 169 14.42 7.47 3.94
N MET A 170 13.66 6.41 3.62
CA MET A 170 12.31 6.52 3.10
C MET A 170 11.42 5.35 3.56
N ALA A 171 10.56 5.60 4.54
CA ALA A 171 9.47 4.68 4.87
C ALA A 171 8.19 5.12 4.16
N TYR A 172 7.42 4.16 3.64
CA TYR A 172 6.20 4.42 2.86
C TYR A 172 6.42 5.40 1.68
N PRO A 173 7.33 5.09 0.75
CA PRO A 173 7.55 5.94 -0.42
C PRO A 173 6.26 6.17 -1.20
N GLN A 174 6.05 7.42 -1.61
CA GLN A 174 4.97 7.85 -2.49
C GLN A 174 5.59 8.68 -3.62
N VAL A 175 5.80 8.03 -4.77
CA VAL A 175 6.62 8.51 -5.89
C VAL A 175 5.72 9.03 -7.00
N HIS A 176 5.77 10.33 -7.25
CA HIS A 176 5.15 10.99 -8.40
C HIS A 176 6.21 11.34 -9.43
N TYR A 177 5.83 11.35 -10.70
CA TYR A 177 6.73 11.68 -11.81
C TYR A 177 6.08 12.67 -12.76
N HIS A 178 6.85 13.67 -13.17
CA HIS A 178 6.50 14.61 -14.23
C HIS A 178 7.60 14.60 -15.29
N PRO A 179 7.28 14.41 -16.58
CA PRO A 179 8.28 14.27 -17.65
C PRO A 179 9.32 15.41 -17.72
N GLU A 180 8.92 16.63 -17.38
CA GLU A 180 9.81 17.81 -17.43
C GLU A 180 10.50 18.11 -16.10
N LYS A 181 9.95 17.65 -14.96
CA LYS A 181 10.40 18.04 -13.62
C LYS A 181 11.07 16.90 -12.84
N GLY A 182 10.95 15.66 -13.33
CA GLY A 182 11.48 14.46 -12.71
C GLY A 182 10.57 13.89 -11.63
N PHE A 183 11.19 13.35 -10.58
CA PHE A 183 10.55 12.69 -9.45
C PHE A 183 10.21 13.66 -8.31
N PHE A 184 9.05 13.47 -7.71
CA PHE A 184 8.65 14.03 -6.43
C PHE A 184 8.32 12.87 -5.48
N LEU A 185 9.05 12.76 -4.38
CA LEU A 185 8.92 11.68 -3.41
C LEU A 185 8.38 12.21 -2.09
N PHE A 186 7.21 11.74 -1.66
CA PHE A 186 6.76 11.88 -0.27
C PHE A 186 7.06 10.61 0.51
N PHE A 187 7.36 10.75 1.79
CA PHE A 187 7.73 9.62 2.64
C PHE A 187 7.71 10.00 4.13
N THR A 188 7.85 8.99 4.97
CA THR A 188 7.97 9.13 6.42
C THR A 188 9.42 8.98 6.88
N ARG A 189 9.82 9.79 7.86
CA ARG A 189 11.01 9.59 8.68
C ARG A 189 10.63 9.41 10.15
N TYR A 190 11.49 8.69 10.87
CA TYR A 190 11.36 8.40 12.29
C TYR A 190 12.45 9.12 13.09
N ASP A 191 12.43 10.45 13.11
CA ASP A 191 13.41 11.27 13.84
C ASP A 191 12.95 11.46 15.30
N GLY A 192 12.88 10.35 16.04
CA GLY A 192 12.31 10.27 17.40
C GLY A 192 10.77 10.13 17.43
N VAL A 193 10.10 10.68 16.41
CA VAL A 193 8.65 10.57 16.17
C VAL A 193 8.39 10.31 14.68
N ARG A 194 7.16 9.92 14.33
CA ARG A 194 6.75 9.67 12.93
C ARG A 194 6.38 10.97 12.23
N GLN A 195 7.23 11.48 11.35
CA GLN A 195 7.09 12.75 10.66
C GLN A 195 6.99 12.59 9.15
N LEU A 196 6.39 13.57 8.47
CA LEU A 196 6.19 13.55 7.02
C LEU A 196 7.21 14.43 6.32
N PHE A 197 7.76 13.95 5.21
CA PHE A 197 8.79 14.62 4.44
C PHE A 197 8.55 14.50 2.93
N CYS A 198 9.25 15.33 2.17
CA CYS A 198 9.39 15.20 0.74
C CYS A 198 10.82 15.47 0.24
N GLN A 199 11.11 14.96 -0.96
CA GLN A 199 12.31 15.24 -1.75
C GLN A 199 11.94 15.32 -3.23
N THR A 200 12.81 15.96 -4.01
CA THR A 200 12.70 16.01 -5.48
C THR A 200 13.98 15.52 -6.13
N SER A 201 13.87 15.03 -7.36
CA SER A 201 15.02 14.63 -8.16
C SER A 201 14.71 14.78 -9.65
N PRO A 202 15.53 15.49 -10.44
CA PRO A 202 15.29 15.63 -11.87
C PRO A 202 15.48 14.31 -12.65
N ASP A 203 16.28 13.38 -12.13
CA ASP A 203 16.79 12.21 -12.85
C ASP A 203 16.70 10.87 -12.08
N GLY A 204 16.23 10.90 -10.83
CA GLY A 204 16.17 9.75 -9.94
C GLY A 204 17.49 9.39 -9.26
N ARG A 205 18.61 10.07 -9.59
CA ARG A 205 19.95 9.83 -9.07
C ARG A 205 20.37 10.89 -8.06
N GLU A 206 20.22 12.16 -8.40
CA GLU A 206 20.51 13.28 -7.51
C GLU A 206 19.24 13.76 -6.83
N TRP A 207 19.20 13.70 -5.50
CA TRP A 207 18.03 14.05 -4.71
C TRP A 207 18.30 15.29 -3.85
N SER A 208 17.30 16.17 -3.75
CA SER A 208 17.32 17.31 -2.85
C SER A 208 17.48 16.89 -1.39
N GLY A 209 17.82 17.82 -0.50
CA GLY A 209 17.69 17.62 0.94
C GLY A 209 16.25 17.29 1.36
N TYR A 210 16.10 16.74 2.57
CA TYR A 210 14.80 16.41 3.15
C TYR A 210 14.03 17.68 3.53
N ARG A 211 12.83 17.87 2.97
CA ARG A 211 11.92 18.96 3.35
C ARG A 211 10.77 18.42 4.18
N GLN A 212 10.63 18.88 5.42
CA GLN A 212 9.58 18.43 6.32
C GLN A 212 8.22 19.03 5.95
N ILE A 213 7.17 18.21 5.98
CA ILE A 213 5.77 18.58 5.73
C ILE A 213 5.01 18.74 7.04
N ALA A 214 5.06 17.76 7.93
CA ALA A 214 4.27 17.78 9.17
C ALA A 214 4.97 17.10 10.34
N SER A 215 4.85 17.73 11.50
CA SER A 215 5.30 17.27 12.81
C SER A 215 4.41 17.85 13.91
N ILE A 216 3.10 17.62 13.81
CA ILE A 216 2.14 18.08 14.82
C ILE A 216 2.35 17.37 16.15
N ILE A 217 2.71 18.15 17.16
CA ILE A 217 2.79 17.76 18.57
C ILE A 217 2.15 18.91 19.34
N ASP A 218 0.95 18.67 19.90
CA ASP A 218 0.25 19.70 20.67
C ASP A 218 0.76 19.74 22.12
N GLU A 219 0.32 20.76 22.86
CA GLU A 219 0.59 20.86 24.29
C GLU A 219 0.13 19.60 25.04
N GLY A 220 0.98 19.10 25.95
CA GLY A 220 0.74 17.86 26.69
C GLY A 220 1.06 16.58 25.91
N GLU A 221 1.54 16.67 24.66
CA GLU A 221 1.96 15.53 23.86
C GLU A 221 3.47 15.49 23.64
N THR A 222 4.02 14.29 23.40
CA THR A 222 5.48 14.10 23.23
C THR A 222 5.87 13.21 22.06
N LYS A 223 4.98 12.30 21.63
CA LYS A 223 5.32 11.27 20.62
C LYS A 223 4.33 11.19 19.45
N SER A 224 3.55 12.24 19.22
CA SER A 224 2.56 12.28 18.13
C SER A 224 3.20 12.08 16.76
N GLY A 225 2.44 11.55 15.79
CA GLY A 225 2.96 11.24 14.46
C GLY A 225 1.88 11.09 13.40
N HIS A 226 2.26 10.91 12.13
CA HIS A 226 1.36 11.15 11.00
C HIS A 226 1.38 10.07 9.93
N TYR A 227 0.28 9.88 9.20
CA TYR A 227 0.27 9.05 7.98
C TYR A 227 -0.23 9.87 6.79
N GLN A 228 0.52 9.82 5.69
CA GLN A 228 0.32 10.64 4.51
C GLN A 228 -0.24 9.85 3.33
N PHE A 229 -0.98 10.53 2.46
CA PHE A 229 -1.52 10.05 1.20
C PHE A 229 -1.44 11.17 0.18
N THR A 230 -0.91 10.87 -1.00
CA THR A 230 -0.58 11.89 -1.99
C THR A 230 -0.96 11.47 -3.41
N ASN A 231 -1.17 12.47 -4.26
CA ASN A 231 -1.47 12.28 -5.68
C ASN A 231 -0.97 13.49 -6.47
N LEU A 232 -0.87 13.36 -7.79
CA LEU A 232 -0.45 14.40 -8.71
C LEU A 232 -1.53 14.61 -9.77
N CYS A 233 -2.10 15.82 -9.82
CA CYS A 233 -3.11 16.22 -10.81
C CYS A 233 -2.51 17.30 -11.73
N GLY A 234 -2.04 16.89 -12.92
CA GLY A 234 -1.25 17.78 -13.77
C GLY A 234 0.01 18.21 -13.02
N ASP A 235 0.09 19.49 -12.67
CA ASP A 235 1.17 20.08 -11.88
C ASP A 235 0.88 20.21 -10.38
N LYS A 236 -0.37 19.93 -9.98
CA LYS A 236 -0.81 20.08 -8.60
C LYS A 236 -0.50 18.83 -7.78
N LEU A 237 0.48 18.97 -6.90
CA LEU A 237 0.76 18.00 -5.84
C LEU A 237 -0.30 18.10 -4.75
N MET A 238 -0.93 16.99 -4.44
CA MET A 238 -1.94 16.87 -3.39
C MET A 238 -1.37 16.07 -2.23
N CYS A 239 -1.56 16.56 -1.01
CA CYS A 239 -1.16 15.85 0.19
C CYS A 239 -2.26 15.94 1.25
N CYS A 240 -2.85 14.80 1.58
CA CYS A 240 -3.64 14.66 2.80
C CYS A 240 -2.94 13.76 3.82
N PHE A 241 -3.23 13.99 5.09
CA PHE A 241 -2.69 13.18 6.16
C PHE A 241 -3.60 13.18 7.39
N ASN A 242 -3.43 12.16 8.23
CA ASN A 242 -3.99 12.11 9.57
C ASN A 242 -2.86 12.11 10.60
N ARG A 243 -3.24 12.19 11.87
CA ARG A 243 -2.30 12.17 13.00
C ARG A 243 -2.66 11.09 14.01
N HIS A 244 -1.72 10.70 14.85
CA HIS A 244 -1.92 9.88 16.04
C HIS A 244 -1.23 10.56 17.24
N ILE A 245 -1.71 10.29 18.44
CA ILE A 245 -1.34 11.02 19.67
C ILE A 245 -0.33 10.19 20.47
N ASN A 246 0.69 10.84 21.03
CA ASN A 246 1.60 10.25 22.04
C ASN A 246 2.20 8.88 21.68
N GLY A 247 2.52 8.66 20.41
CA GLY A 247 3.16 7.42 19.95
C GLY A 247 2.19 6.25 19.83
N ASP A 248 0.95 6.42 20.27
CA ASP A 248 -0.09 5.43 20.13
C ASP A 248 -0.66 5.46 18.72
N VAL A 249 -0.17 4.56 17.87
CA VAL A 249 -0.57 4.42 16.47
C VAL A 249 -2.02 3.99 16.26
N ASP A 250 -2.75 3.71 17.34
CA ASP A 250 -4.17 3.34 17.36
C ASP A 250 -5.12 4.52 17.60
N THR A 251 -4.59 5.69 17.96
CA THR A 251 -5.35 6.93 18.16
C THR A 251 -5.41 7.79 16.89
N ARG A 252 -5.44 7.15 15.71
CA ARG A 252 -5.41 7.89 14.44
C ARG A 252 -6.64 8.74 14.31
N THR A 253 -6.49 10.01 14.03
CA THR A 253 -7.58 10.98 14.01
C THR A 253 -7.28 12.15 13.08
N ASN A 254 -8.31 12.96 12.85
CA ASN A 254 -8.33 14.14 12.00
C ASN A 254 -8.00 13.87 10.52
N ILE A 255 -8.33 14.84 9.68
CA ILE A 255 -7.93 14.88 8.27
C ILE A 255 -7.36 16.27 8.00
N TYR A 256 -6.18 16.33 7.39
CA TYR A 256 -5.54 17.55 6.92
C TYR A 256 -5.36 17.47 5.39
N TYR A 257 -5.41 18.61 4.71
CA TYR A 257 -5.13 18.70 3.28
C TYR A 257 -4.33 19.98 2.95
N ILE A 258 -3.28 19.80 2.17
CA ILE A 258 -2.48 20.87 1.56
C ILE A 258 -2.17 20.51 0.10
N GLN A 259 -1.85 21.52 -0.70
CA GLN A 259 -1.46 21.36 -2.09
C GLN A 259 -0.32 22.29 -2.48
N SER A 260 0.35 21.94 -3.57
CA SER A 260 1.37 22.78 -4.20
C SER A 260 1.22 22.71 -5.72
N GLU A 261 1.26 23.87 -6.37
CA GLU A 261 1.19 23.99 -7.84
C GLU A 261 2.54 24.43 -8.45
N ASP A 262 3.57 24.60 -7.63
CA ASP A 262 4.91 25.06 -8.01
C ASP A 262 5.99 24.01 -7.72
N TRP A 263 5.61 22.74 -7.84
CA TRP A 263 6.49 21.59 -7.61
C TRP A 263 7.09 21.55 -6.19
N GLY A 264 6.25 21.85 -5.21
CA GLY A 264 6.56 21.75 -3.79
C GLY A 264 7.35 22.91 -3.22
N ARG A 265 7.51 24.05 -3.93
CA ARG A 265 8.22 25.24 -3.45
C ARG A 265 7.39 25.96 -2.39
N THR A 266 6.12 26.23 -2.68
CA THR A 266 5.13 26.79 -1.75
C THR A 266 3.97 25.82 -1.57
N TRP A 267 3.25 25.98 -0.46
CA TRP A 267 2.13 25.12 -0.09
C TRP A 267 0.93 25.98 0.32
N THR A 268 -0.26 25.55 -0.07
CA THR A 268 -1.51 26.23 0.26
C THR A 268 -2.57 25.26 0.78
N THR A 269 -3.58 25.80 1.45
CA THR A 269 -4.86 25.13 1.65
C THR A 269 -5.63 24.99 0.33
N ILE A 270 -6.78 24.31 0.38
CA ILE A 270 -7.66 24.14 -0.78
C ILE A 270 -8.24 25.45 -1.32
N ASP A 271 -8.39 26.48 -0.48
CA ASP A 271 -8.85 27.83 -0.83
C ASP A 271 -7.69 28.81 -1.09
N GLY A 272 -6.47 28.31 -1.27
CA GLY A 272 -5.31 29.10 -1.71
C GLY A 272 -4.60 29.90 -0.61
N LYS A 273 -4.94 29.71 0.67
CA LYS A 273 -4.22 30.37 1.76
C LYS A 273 -2.83 29.74 1.93
N PRO A 274 -1.75 30.53 2.05
CA PRO A 274 -0.43 30.00 2.30
C PRO A 274 -0.36 29.15 3.58
N VAL A 275 0.39 28.04 3.51
CA VAL A 275 0.67 27.16 4.65
C VAL A 275 2.17 27.10 4.87
N GLU A 276 2.60 27.52 6.06
CA GLU A 276 3.99 27.39 6.48
C GLU A 276 4.30 25.93 6.85
N LEU A 277 5.45 25.44 6.38
CA LEU A 277 5.94 24.10 6.69
C LEU A 277 7.16 24.19 7.63
N PRO A 278 7.31 23.23 8.58
CA PRO A 278 6.40 22.11 8.82
C PRO A 278 5.13 22.53 9.57
N ILE A 279 4.01 21.83 9.32
CA ILE A 279 2.80 21.97 10.14
C ILE A 279 3.07 21.36 11.52
N THR A 280 2.96 22.17 12.58
CA THR A 280 3.32 21.79 13.96
C THR A 280 2.17 21.89 14.98
N ARG A 281 1.01 22.39 14.58
CA ARG A 281 -0.17 22.55 15.44
C ARG A 281 -1.38 21.84 14.85
N SER A 282 -2.17 21.15 15.68
CA SER A 282 -3.33 20.39 15.19
C SER A 282 -4.47 21.26 14.71
N LYS A 283 -4.66 22.43 15.33
CA LYS A 283 -5.56 23.48 14.85
C LYS A 283 -4.78 24.40 13.93
N ASN A 284 -4.99 24.25 12.63
CA ASN A 284 -4.34 25.05 11.59
C ASN A 284 -5.25 25.10 10.35
N PRO A 285 -5.01 26.02 9.39
CA PRO A 285 -5.86 26.18 8.20
C PRO A 285 -5.96 24.94 7.30
N ALA A 286 -5.04 23.99 7.36
CA ALA A 286 -5.09 22.74 6.59
C ALA A 286 -6.04 21.70 7.19
N LEU A 287 -6.58 21.91 8.40
CA LEU A 287 -7.52 20.99 9.04
C LEU A 287 -8.83 20.92 8.24
N VAL A 288 -9.13 19.74 7.69
CA VAL A 288 -10.38 19.43 6.99
C VAL A 288 -11.46 19.03 7.98
N HIS A 289 -11.12 18.15 8.93
CA HIS A 289 -12.06 17.61 9.90
C HIS A 289 -11.38 17.19 11.21
N ASP A 290 -12.01 17.51 12.35
CA ASP A 290 -11.50 17.24 13.71
C ASP A 290 -12.19 16.02 14.35
N TYR A 291 -11.89 14.83 13.86
CA TYR A 291 -12.43 13.59 14.43
C TYR A 291 -12.02 13.34 15.88
N ARG A 292 -10.97 14.03 16.39
CA ARG A 292 -10.56 13.93 17.79
C ARG A 292 -11.64 14.50 18.69
N ALA A 293 -12.22 15.65 18.33
CA ALA A 293 -13.30 16.26 19.09
C ALA A 293 -14.57 15.39 19.11
N GLU A 294 -14.77 14.59 18.06
CA GLU A 294 -15.88 13.61 17.96
C GLU A 294 -15.58 12.28 18.66
N GLN A 295 -14.39 12.12 19.25
CA GLN A 295 -13.93 10.86 19.86
C GLN A 295 -13.94 9.68 18.87
N ARG A 296 -13.61 9.95 17.60
CA ARG A 296 -13.54 8.92 16.56
C ARG A 296 -12.14 8.73 16.04
N ASN A 297 -11.83 7.49 15.71
CA ASN A 297 -10.65 7.17 14.92
C ASN A 297 -10.92 7.43 13.43
N CYS A 298 -9.90 7.87 12.71
CA CYS A 298 -9.92 8.14 11.27
C CYS A 298 -8.73 7.44 10.58
N TYR A 299 -9.05 6.60 9.60
CA TYR A 299 -8.11 5.85 8.77
C TYR A 299 -8.28 6.28 7.32
N ILE A 300 -7.45 7.22 6.86
CA ILE A 300 -7.39 7.57 5.44
C ILE A 300 -6.91 6.34 4.65
N LYS A 301 -7.51 6.13 3.48
CA LYS A 301 -7.28 4.97 2.60
C LYS A 301 -6.67 5.39 1.27
N ASP A 302 -7.17 6.46 0.67
CA ASP A 302 -6.69 6.95 -0.63
C ASP A 302 -7.04 8.43 -0.83
N ILE A 303 -6.38 9.08 -1.78
CA ILE A 303 -6.75 10.39 -2.31
C ILE A 303 -6.70 10.36 -3.84
N ASN A 304 -7.77 10.86 -4.46
CA ASN A 304 -7.84 11.08 -5.90
C ASN A 304 -8.44 12.46 -6.19
N PHE A 305 -8.71 12.75 -7.46
CA PHE A 305 -9.23 14.05 -7.86
C PHE A 305 -10.34 13.94 -8.91
N GLY A 306 -11.29 14.86 -8.82
CA GLY A 306 -12.37 15.04 -9.78
C GLY A 306 -11.88 15.51 -11.14
N THR A 307 -12.77 15.52 -12.12
CA THR A 307 -12.51 16.09 -13.46
C THR A 307 -12.23 17.60 -13.42
N ASP A 308 -12.65 18.27 -12.34
CA ASP A 308 -12.35 19.67 -11.99
C ASP A 308 -10.99 19.84 -11.29
N GLY A 309 -10.22 18.76 -11.11
CA GLY A 309 -8.95 18.74 -10.41
C GLY A 309 -9.07 18.90 -8.89
N GLN A 310 -10.28 18.84 -8.31
CA GLN A 310 -10.48 18.99 -6.87
C GLN A 310 -10.26 17.66 -6.14
N PRO A 311 -9.70 17.67 -4.91
CA PRO A 311 -9.40 16.45 -4.18
C PRO A 311 -10.65 15.73 -3.67
N VAL A 312 -10.60 14.40 -3.68
CA VAL A 312 -11.54 13.49 -3.07
C VAL A 312 -10.75 12.50 -2.22
N ILE A 313 -11.01 12.49 -0.91
CA ILE A 313 -10.32 11.65 0.06
C ILE A 313 -11.24 10.50 0.47
N LEU A 314 -10.76 9.27 0.34
CA LEU A 314 -11.41 8.05 0.81
C LEU A 314 -10.88 7.70 2.19
N TYR A 315 -11.77 7.47 3.15
CA TYR A 315 -11.38 7.15 4.51
C TYR A 315 -12.42 6.31 5.24
N LEU A 316 -12.00 5.72 6.36
CA LEU A 316 -12.85 4.96 7.26
C LEU A 316 -12.79 5.59 8.65
N THR A 317 -13.92 5.59 9.36
CA THR A 317 -14.01 6.01 10.76
C THR A 317 -14.49 4.87 11.64
N SER A 318 -14.02 4.83 12.89
CA SER A 318 -14.40 3.81 13.86
C SER A 318 -14.45 4.38 15.27
N ASP A 319 -15.14 3.68 16.16
CA ASP A 319 -15.31 4.10 17.55
C ASP A 319 -14.08 3.73 18.40
N ASN A 320 -13.37 2.66 18.03
CA ASN A 320 -12.03 2.38 18.52
C ASN A 320 -11.20 1.57 17.50
N HIS A 321 -9.99 1.18 17.89
CA HIS A 321 -9.01 0.50 17.03
C HIS A 321 -9.03 -1.03 17.10
N LEU A 322 -9.74 -1.60 18.08
CA LEU A 322 -9.67 -3.03 18.37
C LEU A 322 -10.36 -3.84 17.27
N THR A 323 -9.84 -5.03 17.03
CA THR A 323 -10.47 -6.07 16.20
C THR A 323 -11.70 -6.62 16.92
N GLY A 324 -12.80 -6.88 16.21
CA GLY A 324 -14.02 -7.43 16.79
C GLY A 324 -15.18 -6.43 16.95
N PRO A 325 -16.31 -6.87 17.55
CA PRO A 325 -17.54 -6.09 17.66
C PRO A 325 -17.37 -4.83 18.50
N ASP A 326 -16.48 -4.85 19.50
CA ASP A 326 -16.27 -3.73 20.42
C ASP A 326 -15.80 -2.45 19.72
N GLY A 327 -15.15 -2.53 18.56
CA GLY A 327 -14.79 -1.35 17.78
C GLY A 327 -15.91 -0.70 16.99
N GLY A 328 -17.15 -1.17 17.19
CA GLY A 328 -18.36 -0.54 16.70
C GLY A 328 -18.48 -0.57 15.18
N ILE A 329 -19.13 0.45 14.62
CA ILE A 329 -19.38 0.50 13.18
C ILE A 329 -18.17 1.14 12.50
N ARG A 330 -17.54 0.40 11.56
CA ARG A 330 -16.48 0.95 10.70
C ARG A 330 -17.13 1.52 9.45
N ARG A 331 -17.30 2.84 9.40
CA ARG A 331 -18.01 3.53 8.32
C ARG A 331 -17.04 4.07 7.29
N TRP A 332 -17.29 3.78 6.03
CA TRP A 332 -16.54 4.28 4.88
C TRP A 332 -17.15 5.58 4.36
N HIS A 333 -16.27 6.52 4.04
CA HIS A 333 -16.66 7.87 3.63
C HIS A 333 -15.80 8.36 2.47
N THR A 334 -16.38 9.25 1.68
CA THR A 334 -15.60 10.23 0.91
C THR A 334 -15.78 11.62 1.50
N VAL A 335 -14.71 12.43 1.48
CA VAL A 335 -14.79 13.88 1.66
C VAL A 335 -14.21 14.56 0.44
N ARG A 336 -14.93 15.54 -0.12
CA ARG A 336 -14.51 16.28 -1.32
C ARG A 336 -14.74 17.78 -1.19
N TRP A 337 -13.96 18.56 -1.91
CA TRP A 337 -14.20 20.00 -2.05
C TRP A 337 -15.24 20.26 -3.14
N ASN A 338 -16.23 21.12 -2.88
CA ASN A 338 -17.25 21.48 -3.87
C ASN A 338 -17.04 22.87 -4.51
N GLY A 339 -15.91 23.52 -4.22
CA GLY A 339 -15.63 24.91 -4.61
C GLY A 339 -15.76 25.91 -3.47
N SER A 340 -16.49 25.59 -2.38
CA SER A 340 -16.67 26.50 -1.23
C SER A 340 -16.54 25.83 0.14
N LYS A 341 -16.85 24.54 0.24
CA LYS A 341 -16.74 23.76 1.48
C LYS A 341 -16.42 22.30 1.22
N TRP A 342 -15.93 21.63 2.25
CA TRP A 342 -15.82 20.18 2.27
C TRP A 342 -17.20 19.54 2.44
N VAL A 343 -17.51 18.57 1.59
CA VAL A 343 -18.75 17.79 1.58
C VAL A 343 -18.41 16.34 1.88
N TYR A 344 -19.13 15.76 2.83
CA TYR A 344 -18.92 14.43 3.37
C TYR A 344 -20.06 13.51 2.91
N SER A 345 -19.73 12.28 2.56
CA SER A 345 -20.73 11.30 2.13
C SER A 345 -20.33 9.90 2.56
N GLU A 346 -21.27 9.17 3.13
CA GLU A 346 -21.10 7.78 3.55
C GLU A 346 -21.26 6.86 2.34
N ILE A 347 -20.42 5.83 2.26
CA ILE A 347 -20.45 4.83 1.19
C ILE A 347 -21.14 3.56 1.69
N THR A 348 -20.61 2.99 2.77
CA THR A 348 -21.00 1.69 3.31
C THR A 348 -20.26 1.44 4.64
N THR A 349 -20.37 0.24 5.20
CA THR A 349 -19.61 -0.21 6.38
C THR A 349 -18.71 -1.40 6.03
N SER A 350 -17.77 -1.72 6.93
CA SER A 350 -17.02 -2.99 6.89
C SER A 350 -16.72 -3.49 8.30
N THR A 351 -16.00 -4.60 8.44
CA THR A 351 -15.81 -5.26 9.74
C THR A 351 -14.51 -4.86 10.45
N HIS A 352 -13.56 -4.22 9.75
CA HIS A 352 -12.22 -4.00 10.30
C HIS A 352 -11.57 -2.66 9.92
N CYS A 353 -10.84 -2.04 10.86
CA CYS A 353 -10.24 -0.70 10.67
C CYS A 353 -9.15 -0.67 9.58
N TYR A 354 -8.55 -1.83 9.26
CA TYR A 354 -7.53 -2.00 8.23
C TYR A 354 -8.06 -2.48 6.88
N ASP A 355 -9.38 -2.66 6.74
CA ASP A 355 -9.99 -2.86 5.43
C ASP A 355 -9.62 -1.67 4.54
N SER A 356 -8.96 -1.97 3.41
CA SER A 356 -8.30 -0.95 2.62
C SER A 356 -8.50 -1.23 1.14
N GLY A 357 -8.87 -0.18 0.41
CA GLY A 357 -9.08 -0.16 -1.02
C GLY A 357 -8.69 1.20 -1.59
N SER A 358 -8.97 1.42 -2.87
CA SER A 358 -8.61 2.65 -3.58
C SER A 358 -9.85 3.33 -4.18
N LEU A 359 -9.69 4.59 -4.59
CA LEU A 359 -10.70 5.41 -5.27
C LEU A 359 -10.25 5.71 -6.71
N TRP A 360 -11.15 5.48 -7.66
CA TRP A 360 -11.02 5.89 -9.05
C TRP A 360 -12.06 6.96 -9.36
N ILE A 361 -11.69 7.93 -10.19
CA ILE A 361 -12.61 8.89 -10.77
C ILE A 361 -12.29 8.93 -12.26
N ASP A 362 -13.25 8.58 -13.10
CA ASP A 362 -13.06 8.54 -14.54
C ASP A 362 -13.39 9.89 -15.22
N ARG A 363 -13.16 9.97 -16.53
CA ARG A 363 -13.39 11.19 -17.31
C ARG A 363 -14.87 11.59 -17.42
N ASN A 364 -15.78 10.67 -17.14
CA ASN A 364 -17.22 10.91 -17.09
C ASN A 364 -17.69 11.26 -15.67
N ASP A 365 -16.76 11.51 -14.75
CA ASP A 365 -17.01 11.80 -13.34
C ASP A 365 -17.74 10.67 -12.61
N VAL A 366 -17.57 9.43 -13.08
CA VAL A 366 -18.03 8.24 -12.36
C VAL A 366 -16.97 7.87 -11.35
N TRP A 367 -17.37 7.88 -10.08
CA TRP A 367 -16.49 7.52 -8.98
C TRP A 367 -16.64 6.04 -8.70
N THR A 368 -15.53 5.33 -8.54
CA THR A 368 -15.53 3.90 -8.21
C THR A 368 -14.67 3.65 -6.99
N VAL A 369 -15.19 2.93 -6.01
CA VAL A 369 -14.41 2.41 -4.88
C VAL A 369 -14.36 0.89 -5.00
N ILE A 370 -13.15 0.33 -4.95
CA ILE A 370 -12.93 -1.12 -4.88
C ILE A 370 -12.22 -1.41 -3.56
N ALA A 371 -12.92 -2.09 -2.65
CA ALA A 371 -12.48 -2.32 -1.28
C ALA A 371 -13.11 -3.61 -0.70
N PRO A 372 -12.51 -4.22 0.33
CA PRO A 372 -13.07 -5.39 1.01
C PRO A 372 -14.17 -4.96 2.01
N THR A 373 -15.33 -4.54 1.50
CA THR A 373 -16.42 -4.01 2.35
C THR A 373 -17.42 -5.06 2.78
N ASP A 374 -17.49 -6.20 2.07
CA ASP A 374 -18.29 -7.34 2.51
C ASP A 374 -17.44 -8.20 3.47
N ALA A 375 -18.08 -8.80 4.47
CA ALA A 375 -17.40 -9.70 5.40
C ALA A 375 -16.85 -10.93 4.66
N GLY A 376 -15.61 -11.29 4.97
CA GLY A 376 -14.99 -12.54 4.50
C GLY A 376 -15.16 -13.70 5.49
N PRO A 377 -14.55 -14.86 5.18
CA PRO A 377 -14.59 -16.05 6.04
C PRO A 377 -13.97 -15.83 7.43
N GLN A 378 -12.98 -14.94 7.54
CA GLN A 378 -12.42 -14.50 8.82
C GLN A 378 -13.09 -13.18 9.20
N TYR A 379 -14.34 -13.28 9.67
CA TYR A 379 -15.27 -12.16 9.78
C TYR A 379 -14.69 -10.92 10.48
N TRP A 380 -13.99 -11.11 11.59
CA TRP A 380 -13.38 -10.02 12.35
C TRP A 380 -11.93 -9.72 11.95
N GLY A 381 -11.31 -10.55 11.11
CA GLY A 381 -9.95 -10.38 10.63
C GLY A 381 -9.81 -9.22 9.64
N THR A 382 -8.58 -8.85 9.32
CA THR A 382 -8.32 -7.81 8.29
C THR A 382 -8.79 -8.28 6.92
N GLY A 383 -9.46 -7.39 6.17
CA GLY A 383 -9.96 -7.68 4.84
C GLY A 383 -11.31 -8.36 4.87
N GLY A 384 -11.72 -8.87 3.71
CA GLY A 384 -13.04 -9.45 3.51
C GLY A 384 -13.24 -9.83 2.05
N GLU A 385 -14.48 -9.79 1.59
CA GLU A 385 -14.80 -9.96 0.18
C GLU A 385 -14.73 -8.61 -0.55
N MET A 386 -14.13 -8.61 -1.74
CA MET A 386 -13.95 -7.42 -2.56
C MET A 386 -15.27 -7.00 -3.21
N VAL A 387 -15.61 -5.72 -3.07
CA VAL A 387 -16.82 -5.12 -3.65
C VAL A 387 -16.44 -3.90 -4.49
N MET A 388 -17.18 -3.70 -5.58
CA MET A 388 -17.10 -2.50 -6.41
C MET A 388 -18.35 -1.65 -6.18
N TRP A 389 -18.12 -0.43 -5.70
CA TRP A 389 -19.13 0.61 -5.51
C TRP A 389 -18.96 1.70 -6.55
N ARG A 390 -20.06 2.27 -7.05
CA ARG A 390 -20.03 3.42 -7.96
C ARG A 390 -20.94 4.55 -7.51
N SER A 391 -20.50 5.77 -7.77
CA SER A 391 -21.31 6.98 -7.67
C SER A 391 -21.28 7.73 -9.00
N ARG A 392 -22.43 8.29 -9.38
CA ARG A 392 -22.60 9.10 -10.61
C ARG A 392 -23.02 10.54 -10.29
N ASP A 393 -22.99 10.92 -9.02
CA ASP A 393 -23.45 12.21 -8.50
C ASP A 393 -22.40 12.83 -7.55
N LYS A 394 -21.11 12.63 -7.85
CA LYS A 394 -19.97 13.16 -7.08
C LYS A 394 -19.96 12.70 -5.62
N GLY A 395 -20.23 11.42 -5.42
CA GLY A 395 -20.14 10.72 -4.13
C GLY A 395 -21.36 10.89 -3.22
N LEU A 396 -22.44 11.57 -3.66
CA LEU A 396 -23.61 11.79 -2.82
C LEU A 396 -24.40 10.50 -2.57
N THR A 397 -24.51 9.65 -3.59
CA THR A 397 -25.09 8.31 -3.49
C THR A 397 -24.14 7.27 -4.08
N TRP A 398 -24.14 6.07 -3.49
CA TRP A 398 -23.31 4.95 -3.90
C TRP A 398 -24.14 3.71 -4.15
N GLU A 399 -23.89 3.08 -5.29
CA GLU A 399 -24.50 1.83 -5.71
C GLU A 399 -23.45 0.71 -5.67
N ARG A 400 -23.80 -0.42 -5.07
CA ARG A 400 -23.02 -1.65 -5.20
C ARG A 400 -23.24 -2.19 -6.61
N VAL A 401 -22.24 -2.09 -7.47
CA VAL A 401 -22.37 -2.57 -8.86
C VAL A 401 -21.88 -4.00 -9.05
N ARG A 402 -20.96 -4.48 -8.19
CA ARG A 402 -20.48 -5.87 -8.26
C ARG A 402 -19.87 -6.35 -6.95
N THR A 403 -20.04 -7.64 -6.71
CA THR A 403 -19.26 -8.43 -5.75
C THR A 403 -18.17 -9.15 -6.52
N LEU A 404 -16.93 -8.72 -6.32
CA LEU A 404 -15.79 -9.19 -7.10
C LEU A 404 -15.36 -10.59 -6.62
N THR A 405 -15.39 -10.84 -5.31
CA THR A 405 -15.08 -12.13 -4.70
C THR A 405 -16.21 -12.55 -3.76
N HIS A 406 -16.43 -13.85 -3.59
CA HIS A 406 -17.42 -14.41 -2.66
C HIS A 406 -17.04 -15.84 -2.30
N ASP A 407 -17.52 -16.30 -1.14
CA ASP A 407 -17.24 -17.65 -0.62
C ASP A 407 -15.73 -17.97 -0.63
N SER A 408 -14.90 -16.94 -0.47
CA SER A 408 -13.45 -17.08 -0.53
C SER A 408 -12.98 -17.86 0.69
N PRO A 409 -11.92 -18.68 0.58
CA PRO A 409 -11.37 -19.38 1.73
C PRO A 409 -10.59 -18.46 2.69
N ARG A 410 -10.23 -17.25 2.21
CA ARG A 410 -9.39 -16.27 2.92
C ARG A 410 -9.88 -14.86 2.62
N ASN A 411 -9.66 -13.94 3.56
CA ASN A 411 -9.95 -12.52 3.34
C ASN A 411 -9.04 -11.92 2.26
N HIS A 412 -9.61 -11.06 1.42
CA HIS A 412 -8.93 -10.21 0.47
C HIS A 412 -8.73 -8.80 1.06
N GLY A 413 -7.66 -8.10 0.68
CA GLY A 413 -7.48 -6.72 1.14
C GLY A 413 -6.42 -5.92 0.40
N TYR A 414 -6.34 -4.63 0.75
CA TYR A 414 -5.38 -3.68 0.19
C TYR A 414 -5.44 -3.59 -1.34
N ALA A 415 -6.64 -3.39 -1.89
CA ALA A 415 -6.81 -3.16 -3.32
C ALA A 415 -6.14 -1.86 -3.76
N ARG A 416 -5.31 -1.96 -4.81
CA ARG A 416 -4.48 -0.88 -5.33
C ARG A 416 -4.96 -0.43 -6.69
N ARG A 417 -5.03 0.90 -6.86
CA ARG A 417 -5.18 1.56 -8.16
C ARG A 417 -3.84 1.66 -8.90
N PRO A 418 -3.71 1.08 -10.10
CA PRO A 418 -2.60 1.40 -11.00
C PRO A 418 -2.65 2.87 -11.43
N LEU A 419 -1.49 3.50 -11.52
CA LEU A 419 -1.34 4.79 -12.17
C LEU A 419 -1.64 4.62 -13.66
N ASN A 420 -2.49 5.48 -14.21
CA ASN A 420 -2.98 5.43 -15.59
C ASN A 420 -3.67 4.10 -15.96
N ALA A 421 -4.36 3.46 -15.01
CA ALA A 421 -4.96 2.13 -15.18
C ALA A 421 -5.66 1.92 -16.53
N ASP A 422 -5.31 0.83 -17.22
CA ASP A 422 -6.02 0.35 -18.39
C ASP A 422 -7.24 -0.50 -17.99
N LYS A 423 -8.22 -0.60 -18.88
CA LYS A 423 -9.45 -1.36 -18.67
C LYS A 423 -9.23 -2.83 -18.37
N LYS A 424 -8.18 -3.48 -18.87
CA LYS A 424 -7.93 -4.92 -18.64
C LYS A 424 -7.20 -5.21 -17.33
N PHE A 425 -6.53 -4.22 -16.73
CA PHE A 425 -5.84 -4.32 -15.44
C PHE A 425 -6.13 -3.06 -14.62
N TYR A 426 -7.26 -3.08 -13.92
CA TYR A 426 -7.90 -1.90 -13.34
C TYR A 426 -7.65 -1.75 -11.83
N ALA A 427 -7.60 -2.87 -11.10
CA ALA A 427 -7.24 -2.94 -9.68
C ALA A 427 -6.51 -4.26 -9.40
N PHE A 428 -5.62 -4.30 -8.40
CA PHE A 428 -4.97 -5.54 -7.96
C PHE A 428 -4.77 -5.59 -6.45
N TRP A 429 -4.73 -6.80 -5.87
CA TRP A 429 -4.72 -7.03 -4.41
C TRP A 429 -4.18 -8.42 -4.05
N ALA A 430 -4.06 -8.69 -2.73
CA ALA A 430 -3.71 -10.00 -2.19
C ALA A 430 -4.83 -10.60 -1.32
N ASP A 431 -4.84 -11.93 -1.16
CA ASP A 431 -5.61 -12.65 -0.14
C ASP A 431 -4.71 -13.26 0.94
N GLY A 432 -5.26 -13.59 2.11
CA GLY A 432 -4.58 -14.42 3.10
C GLY A 432 -5.41 -14.57 4.36
N ASN A 433 -5.25 -15.68 5.10
CA ASN A 433 -5.98 -15.93 6.33
C ASN A 433 -5.44 -15.02 7.45
N PRO A 434 -6.23 -14.11 8.03
CA PRO A 434 -5.76 -13.28 9.14
C PRO A 434 -5.50 -14.06 10.44
N ASP A 435 -6.14 -15.21 10.63
CA ASP A 435 -6.09 -15.97 11.90
C ASP A 435 -4.83 -16.85 12.00
N SER A 436 -4.26 -17.26 10.87
CA SER A 436 -3.10 -18.15 10.82
C SER A 436 -2.30 -18.01 9.54
N LEU A 437 -1.03 -18.46 9.55
CA LEU A 437 -0.22 -18.50 8.34
C LEU A 437 -0.94 -19.27 7.25
N SER A 438 -1.02 -18.69 6.06
CA SER A 438 -1.58 -19.33 4.88
C SER A 438 -0.81 -18.94 3.63
N ILE A 439 -1.04 -19.71 2.57
CA ILE A 439 -0.82 -19.23 1.20
C ILE A 439 -1.48 -17.86 0.98
N SER A 440 -0.84 -17.02 0.17
CA SER A 440 -1.36 -15.72 -0.25
C SER A 440 -1.24 -15.59 -1.76
N TYR A 441 -2.39 -15.47 -2.41
CA TYR A 441 -2.51 -15.25 -3.85
C TYR A 441 -2.62 -13.77 -4.18
N LEU A 442 -2.19 -13.41 -5.38
CA LEU A 442 -2.42 -12.10 -5.97
C LEU A 442 -3.55 -12.17 -7.00
N TYR A 443 -4.35 -11.11 -7.05
CA TYR A 443 -5.50 -10.99 -7.93
C TYR A 443 -5.48 -9.64 -8.62
N PHE A 444 -6.13 -9.55 -9.77
CA PHE A 444 -6.49 -8.29 -10.39
C PHE A 444 -7.87 -8.38 -11.05
N CYS A 445 -8.48 -7.23 -11.32
CA CYS A 445 -9.72 -7.18 -12.09
C CYS A 445 -9.61 -6.21 -13.27
N ASN A 446 -10.49 -6.40 -14.25
CA ASN A 446 -10.75 -5.41 -15.30
C ASN A 446 -11.75 -4.32 -14.82
N ASP A 447 -12.04 -3.33 -15.65
CA ASP A 447 -12.96 -2.21 -15.36
C ASP A 447 -14.44 -2.65 -15.20
N LYS A 448 -14.78 -3.81 -15.75
CA LYS A 448 -16.09 -4.47 -15.57
C LYS A 448 -16.17 -5.26 -14.25
N GLY A 449 -15.05 -5.50 -13.59
CA GLY A 449 -14.94 -6.29 -12.37
C GLY A 449 -14.83 -7.80 -12.58
N ASP A 450 -14.43 -8.27 -13.77
CA ASP A 450 -14.03 -9.67 -13.93
C ASP A 450 -12.69 -9.87 -13.25
N VAL A 451 -12.62 -10.88 -12.38
CA VAL A 451 -11.48 -11.13 -11.50
C VAL A 451 -10.61 -12.25 -12.06
N PHE A 452 -9.31 -12.04 -11.94
CA PHE A 452 -8.29 -12.98 -12.36
C PHE A 452 -7.28 -13.18 -11.24
N ARG A 453 -6.92 -14.44 -10.98
CA ARG A 453 -5.86 -14.83 -10.06
C ARG A 453 -4.55 -14.97 -10.82
N MET A 454 -3.49 -14.38 -10.28
CA MET A 454 -2.14 -14.55 -10.81
C MET A 454 -1.64 -15.96 -10.47
N PRO A 455 -0.97 -16.68 -11.39
CA PRO A 455 -0.53 -18.06 -11.12
C PRO A 455 0.49 -18.11 -9.98
N TYR A 456 0.17 -18.87 -8.93
CA TYR A 456 1.05 -19.04 -7.77
C TYR A 456 2.36 -19.77 -8.12
N SER A 457 2.27 -20.66 -9.11
CA SER A 457 3.39 -21.31 -9.78
C SER A 457 3.20 -21.20 -11.29
N MET A 458 4.26 -20.90 -12.00
CA MET A 458 4.31 -20.69 -13.44
C MET A 458 5.23 -21.72 -14.10
N ASN A 459 4.75 -22.38 -15.14
CA ASN A 459 5.53 -23.37 -15.90
C ASN A 459 6.22 -22.79 -17.15
N ALA A 460 5.89 -21.54 -17.50
CA ALA A 460 6.45 -20.82 -18.64
C ALA A 460 6.84 -19.40 -18.25
N GLN A 461 7.65 -18.74 -19.10
CA GLN A 461 8.02 -17.33 -18.90
C GLN A 461 6.81 -16.40 -18.97
N TRP A 462 5.82 -16.73 -19.80
CA TRP A 462 4.57 -16.01 -19.94
C TRP A 462 3.41 -16.97 -19.73
N GLN A 463 2.44 -16.59 -18.90
CA GLN A 463 1.29 -17.45 -18.60
C GLN A 463 0.03 -16.60 -18.46
N LYS A 464 -1.10 -17.14 -18.94
CA LYS A 464 -2.40 -16.51 -18.70
C LYS A 464 -2.75 -16.56 -17.21
N PRO A 465 -3.39 -15.50 -16.68
CA PRO A 465 -3.97 -15.56 -15.36
C PRO A 465 -5.21 -16.47 -15.36
N GLU A 466 -5.59 -16.93 -14.17
CA GLU A 466 -6.72 -17.84 -13.98
C GLU A 466 -7.99 -17.02 -13.72
N PRO A 467 -9.07 -17.16 -14.51
CA PRO A 467 -10.33 -16.48 -14.21
C PRO A 467 -10.89 -17.00 -12.88
N VAL A 468 -11.30 -16.07 -12.02
CA VAL A 468 -12.01 -16.37 -10.78
C VAL A 468 -13.50 -16.12 -11.04
N PRO A 469 -14.38 -17.13 -10.88
CA PRO A 469 -15.81 -16.91 -10.99
C PRO A 469 -16.24 -15.79 -10.03
N GLY A 470 -16.69 -14.68 -10.59
CA GLY A 470 -17.19 -13.54 -9.80
C GLY A 470 -18.62 -13.79 -9.35
N GLY A 471 -19.00 -13.14 -8.24
CA GLY A 471 -20.37 -13.13 -7.77
C GLY A 471 -21.29 -12.46 -8.79
N LYS A 472 -22.50 -12.99 -8.98
CA LYS A 472 -23.53 -12.33 -9.79
C LYS A 472 -23.77 -10.91 -9.24
N PRO A 473 -24.13 -9.92 -10.09
CA PRO A 473 -24.66 -8.66 -9.60
C PRO A 473 -25.79 -8.97 -8.62
N ARG A 474 -25.66 -8.55 -7.36
CA ARG A 474 -26.82 -8.56 -6.45
C ARG A 474 -27.52 -7.24 -6.70
N ASN A 475 -28.66 -7.34 -7.39
CA ASN A 475 -29.61 -6.25 -7.60
C ASN A 475 -29.91 -5.51 -6.30
#